data_AF-A0A5K3FNN7-F1
#
_entry.id   AF-A0A5K3FNN7-F1
#
_cell.length_a   1.000
_cell.length_b   1.000
_cell.length_c   1.000
_cell.angle_alpha   90.00
_cell.angle_beta   90.00
_cell.angle_gamma   90.00
#
_symmetry.space_group_name_H-M   'P 1'
#
loop_
_entity.id
_entity.type
_entity.pdbx_description
1 polymer ?
#
loop_
_entity_poly.entity_id
_entity_poly.type
_entity_poly.pdbx_seq_one_letter_code
_entity_poly.pdbx_strand_id
1 'polypeptide(L)'
;MTSVRSFIAYVVDATYQRISKPLLMSLLDINSDEELKSILEARRWKLLPKDDADDKQWIFINNHKAFVKSTNIKEKVTFDAMAKSANAFKPSVGGFFIQAPSSLHPDV
;
A
#
# COMPACT_ATOMS: atom_id res chain seq x y z
N MET A 1 8.16 7.00 12.38
CA MET A 1 7.54 5.70 12.05
C MET A 1 8.35 5.04 10.95
N THR A 2 8.70 3.76 11.10
CA THR A 2 9.34 2.95 10.05
C THR A 2 8.41 2.79 8.84
N SER A 3 8.98 2.71 7.63
CA SER A 3 8.24 2.65 6.36
C SER A 3 7.17 1.55 6.33
N VAL A 4 7.46 0.39 6.94
CA VAL A 4 6.54 -0.76 7.04
C VAL A 4 5.29 -0.43 7.86
N ARG A 5 5.44 0.16 9.07
CA ARG A 5 4.31 0.54 9.93
C ARG A 5 3.41 1.59 9.25
N SER A 6 4.01 2.50 8.49
CA SER A 6 3.27 3.50 7.70
C SER A 6 2.40 2.85 6.62
N PHE A 7 2.91 1.80 5.96
CA PHE A 7 2.15 1.03 4.97
C PHE A 7 1.03 0.23 5.64
N ILE A 8 1.31 -0.47 6.74
CA ILE A 8 0.28 -1.22 7.49
C ILE A 8 -0.85 -0.29 7.94
N ALA A 9 -0.52 0.89 8.49
CA ALA A 9 -1.53 1.87 8.88
C ALA A 9 -2.36 2.39 7.70
N TYR A 10 -1.77 2.53 6.50
CA TYR A 10 -2.51 2.85 5.28
C TYR A 10 -3.51 1.76 4.91
N VAL A 11 -3.09 0.48 4.97
CA VAL A 11 -3.99 -0.66 4.71
C VAL A 11 -5.13 -0.68 5.73
N VAL A 12 -4.85 -0.44 7.01
CA VAL A 12 -5.87 -0.38 8.07
C VAL A 12 -6.90 0.72 7.77
N ASP A 13 -6.45 1.90 7.35
CA ASP A 13 -7.33 3.04 7.03
C ASP A 13 -8.28 2.74 5.85
N ALA A 14 -7.81 1.93 4.88
CA ALA A 14 -8.59 1.54 3.72
C ALA A 14 -9.57 0.38 3.98
N THR A 15 -9.29 -0.49 4.96
CA THR A 15 -9.98 -1.78 5.13
C THR A 15 -10.91 -1.83 6.34
N TYR A 16 -10.65 -1.04 7.38
CA TYR A 16 -11.42 -1.08 8.62
C TYR A 16 -12.18 0.22 8.86
N GLN A 17 -13.43 0.10 9.31
CA GLN A 17 -14.10 1.22 10.00
C GLN A 17 -13.77 1.26 11.48
N ARG A 18 -13.71 0.08 12.08
CA ARG A 18 -13.44 -0.14 13.49
C ARG A 18 -12.50 -1.32 13.61
N ILE A 19 -11.51 -1.20 14.49
CA ILE A 19 -10.55 -2.26 14.78
C ILE A 19 -10.39 -2.38 16.29
N SER A 20 -10.28 -3.60 16.80
CA SER A 20 -9.99 -3.79 18.22
C SER A 20 -8.56 -3.37 18.53
N LYS A 21 -8.35 -2.70 19.67
CA LYS A 21 -7.02 -2.31 20.16
C LYS A 21 -5.97 -3.43 20.14
N PRO A 22 -6.22 -4.65 20.67
CA PRO A 22 -5.21 -5.71 20.68
C PRO A 22 -4.78 -6.13 19.27
N LEU A 23 -5.73 -6.18 18.32
CA LEU A 23 -5.41 -6.49 16.92
C LEU A 23 -4.55 -5.41 16.28
N LEU A 24 -4.86 -4.13 16.51
CA LEU A 24 -4.06 -3.03 15.97
C LEU A 24 -2.64 -3.01 16.53
N MET A 25 -2.51 -3.23 17.84
CA MET A 25 -1.20 -3.33 18.50
C MET A 25 -0.39 -4.52 17.96
N SER A 26 -1.04 -5.66 17.71
CA SER A 26 -0.38 -6.81 17.09
C SER A 26 0.04 -6.57 15.64
N LEU A 27 -0.80 -5.90 14.83
CA LEU A 27 -0.48 -5.60 13.43
C LEU A 27 0.68 -4.60 13.27
N LEU A 28 0.77 -3.64 14.18
CA LEU A 28 1.84 -2.63 14.18
C LEU A 28 3.07 -3.06 14.99
N ASP A 29 3.00 -4.21 15.66
CA ASP A 29 4.01 -4.72 16.58
C ASP A 29 4.38 -3.67 17.65
N ILE A 30 3.35 -3.21 18.38
CA ILE A 30 3.45 -2.19 19.43
C ILE A 30 3.11 -2.80 20.76
N ASN A 31 3.98 -2.57 21.74
CA ASN A 31 3.84 -3.09 23.10
C ASN A 31 3.48 -1.99 24.11
N SER A 32 3.62 -0.71 23.74
CA SER A 32 3.37 0.43 24.62
C SER A 32 2.09 1.20 24.24
N ASP A 33 1.30 1.56 25.25
CA ASP A 33 0.09 2.36 25.08
C ASP A 33 0.38 3.82 24.68
N GLU A 34 1.56 4.32 25.05
CA GLU A 34 2.00 5.68 24.71
C GLU A 34 2.29 5.82 23.22
N GLU A 35 2.98 4.84 22.65
CA GLU A 35 3.25 4.79 21.21
C GLU A 35 1.95 4.67 20.41
N LEU A 36 1.01 3.86 20.93
CA LEU A 36 -0.33 3.75 20.35
C LEU A 36 -1.03 5.12 20.32
N LYS A 37 -1.05 5.87 21.43
CA LYS A 37 -1.66 7.21 21.48
C LYS A 37 -1.08 8.15 20.44
N SER A 38 0.25 8.21 20.30
CA SER A 38 0.89 9.04 19.27
C SER A 38 0.48 8.66 17.84
N ILE A 39 0.26 7.38 17.57
CA ILE A 39 -0.21 6.91 16.25
C ILE A 39 -1.67 7.28 16.02
N LEU A 40 -2.52 7.15 17.04
CA LEU A 40 -3.92 7.55 16.97
C LEU A 40 -4.05 9.03 16.64
N GLU A 41 -3.26 9.89 17.30
CA GLU A 41 -3.22 11.32 17.01
C GLU A 41 -2.73 11.62 15.60
N ALA A 42 -1.64 10.99 15.18
CA ALA A 42 -1.06 11.18 13.84
C ALA A 42 -2.03 10.77 12.71
N ARG A 43 -2.86 9.75 12.94
CA ARG A 43 -3.82 9.21 11.96
C ARG A 43 -5.26 9.70 12.17
N ARG A 44 -5.52 10.52 13.20
CA ARG A 44 -6.86 11.00 13.60
C ARG A 44 -7.84 9.87 13.94
N TRP A 45 -7.33 8.73 14.38
CA TRP A 45 -8.15 7.61 14.86
C TRP A 45 -8.66 7.88 16.27
N LYS A 46 -9.86 7.44 16.59
CA LYS A 46 -10.53 7.73 17.87
C LYS A 46 -10.76 6.46 18.67
N LEU A 47 -10.36 6.47 19.94
CA LEU A 47 -10.77 5.43 20.88
C LEU A 47 -12.27 5.54 21.12
N LEU A 48 -12.97 4.42 20.96
CA LEU A 48 -14.38 4.31 21.34
C LEU A 48 -14.45 3.99 22.84
N PRO A 49 -15.45 4.54 23.55
CA PRO A 49 -15.71 4.15 24.93
C PRO A 49 -15.93 2.63 24.99
N LYS A 50 -15.46 2.02 26.08
CA LYS A 50 -15.70 0.59 26.31
C LYS A 50 -17.20 0.43 26.58
N ASP A 51 -17.85 -0.39 25.77
CA ASP A 51 -19.26 -0.73 25.96
C ASP A 51 -19.33 -1.88 26.95
N ASP A 52 -20.24 -1.85 27.92
CA ASP A 52 -20.40 -2.92 28.92
C ASP A 52 -20.77 -4.27 28.28
N ALA A 53 -21.20 -4.28 27.01
CA ALA A 53 -21.49 -5.49 26.25
C ALA A 53 -20.28 -6.14 25.56
N ASP A 54 -19.13 -5.47 25.46
CA ASP A 54 -17.95 -5.99 24.74
C ASP A 54 -16.67 -5.83 25.57
N ASP A 55 -15.99 -6.95 25.83
CA ASP A 55 -14.78 -6.96 26.65
C ASP A 55 -13.62 -6.16 26.04
N LYS A 56 -13.69 -5.81 24.75
CA LYS A 56 -12.58 -5.25 23.98
C LYS A 56 -12.75 -3.75 23.75
N GLN A 57 -11.63 -3.04 23.83
CA GLN A 57 -11.58 -1.62 23.46
C GLN A 57 -11.51 -1.48 21.95
N TRP A 58 -12.44 -0.72 21.37
CA TRP A 58 -12.52 -0.49 19.93
C TRP A 58 -11.90 0.86 19.55
N ILE A 59 -11.33 0.91 18.35
CA ILE A 59 -10.78 2.12 17.75
C ILE A 59 -11.54 2.39 16.47
N PHE A 60 -12.10 3.59 16.37
CA PHE A 60 -12.71 4.11 15.17
C PHE A 60 -11.61 4.62 14.23
N ILE A 61 -11.60 4.07 13.02
CA ILE A 61 -10.64 4.36 11.96
C ILE A 61 -11.26 5.38 11.01
N ASN A 62 -12.29 4.97 10.24
CA ASN A 62 -12.91 5.83 9.23
C ASN A 62 -14.38 5.42 8.95
N ASN A 63 -15.19 6.32 8.40
CA ASN A 63 -16.56 6.02 7.98
C ASN A 63 -16.63 5.76 6.47
N HIS A 64 -16.61 4.48 6.07
CA HIS A 64 -16.72 4.10 4.65
C HIS A 64 -17.98 4.59 3.92
N LYS A 65 -19.08 4.97 4.61
CA LYS A 65 -20.30 5.46 3.92
C LYS A 65 -20.09 6.83 3.25
N ALA A 66 -19.05 7.57 3.62
CA ALA A 66 -18.67 8.82 2.95
C ALA A 66 -17.74 8.61 1.74
N PHE A 67 -17.21 7.39 1.52
CA PHE A 67 -16.21 7.11 0.48
C PHE A 67 -16.46 5.76 -0.19
N VAL A 68 -17.51 5.67 -1.02
CA VAL A 68 -17.69 4.56 -1.98
C VAL A 68 -16.78 4.81 -3.19
N LYS A 69 -15.47 4.83 -2.96
CA LYS A 69 -14.45 4.89 -4.02
C LYS A 69 -13.50 3.72 -3.81
N SER A 70 -13.40 2.87 -4.83
CA SER A 70 -12.49 1.74 -4.82
C SER A 70 -11.04 2.24 -4.76
N THR A 71 -10.35 1.97 -3.65
CA THR A 71 -8.92 2.26 -3.50
C THR A 71 -8.11 0.99 -3.79
N ASN A 72 -7.17 1.06 -4.73
CA ASN A 72 -6.25 -0.05 -4.98
C ASN A 72 -5.22 -0.12 -3.85
N ILE A 73 -5.22 -1.21 -3.09
CA ILE A 73 -4.30 -1.43 -1.96
C ILE A 73 -2.87 -1.78 -2.44
N LYS A 74 -2.75 -2.28 -3.67
CA LYS A 74 -1.46 -2.50 -4.35
C LYS A 74 -1.41 -1.66 -5.61
N GLU A 75 -0.32 -0.93 -5.79
CA GLU A 75 -0.06 -0.22 -7.04
C GLU A 75 0.11 -1.22 -8.18
N LYS A 76 -0.63 -1.00 -9.26
CA LYS A 76 -0.44 -1.75 -10.50
C LYS A 76 0.61 -1.02 -11.33
N VAL A 77 1.71 -1.71 -11.63
CA VAL A 77 2.71 -1.20 -12.57
C VAL A 77 2.09 -1.19 -13.95
N THR A 78 1.98 -0.01 -14.57
CA THR A 78 1.51 0.15 -15.95
C THR A 78 2.67 0.06 -16.93
N PHE A 79 2.38 -0.30 -18.19
CA PHE A 79 3.39 -0.37 -19.24
C PHE A 79 4.14 0.95 -19.41
N ASP A 80 3.45 2.09 -19.28
CA ASP A 80 4.07 3.43 -19.34
C ASP A 80 5.07 3.68 -18.19
N ALA A 81 4.73 3.24 -16.97
CA ALA A 81 5.64 3.32 -15.83
C ALA A 81 6.89 2.44 -16.04
N MET A 82 6.72 1.23 -16.61
CA MET A 82 7.85 0.39 -16.98
C MET A 82 8.69 1.01 -18.10
N ALA A 83 8.08 1.53 -19.16
CA ALA A 83 8.78 2.15 -20.29
C ALA A 83 9.59 3.38 -19.86
N LYS A 84 9.06 4.21 -18.94
CA LYS A 84 9.79 5.34 -18.35
C LYS A 84 10.97 4.89 -17.50
N SER A 85 10.81 3.83 -16.70
CA SER A 85 11.92 3.24 -15.94
C SER A 85 12.96 2.58 -16.85
N ALA A 86 12.54 1.97 -17.96
CA ALA A 86 13.41 1.35 -18.95
C ALA A 86 14.17 2.41 -19.79
N ASN A 87 13.57 3.56 -20.07
CA ASN A 87 14.28 4.69 -20.71
C ASN A 87 15.37 5.31 -19.83
N ALA A 88 15.42 5.00 -18.52
CA ALA A 88 16.57 5.31 -17.67
C ALA A 88 17.78 4.40 -17.96
N PHE A 89 17.55 3.25 -18.60
CA PHE A 89 18.55 2.51 -19.34
C PHE A 89 18.52 2.97 -20.80
N LYS A 90 19.20 4.08 -21.09
CA LYS A 90 19.71 4.29 -22.45
C LYS A 90 20.92 3.36 -22.59
N PRO A 91 20.85 2.19 -23.26
CA PRO A 91 22.08 1.62 -23.78
C PRO A 91 22.70 2.71 -24.66
N SER A 92 23.95 3.05 -24.37
CA SER A 92 24.76 3.91 -25.23
C SER A 92 24.57 3.46 -26.67
N VAL A 93 24.04 4.36 -27.49
CA VAL A 93 23.91 4.26 -28.95
C VAL A 93 24.67 3.10 -29.60
N GLY A 94 23.91 2.09 -30.05
CA GLY A 94 24.40 1.04 -30.95
C GLY A 94 24.27 -0.37 -30.39
N GLY A 95 23.25 -1.11 -30.84
CA GLY A 95 23.28 -2.58 -30.74
C GLY A 95 22.05 -3.27 -30.18
N PHE A 96 20.83 -2.74 -30.35
CA PHE A 96 19.62 -3.53 -30.07
C PHE A 96 18.65 -3.52 -31.27
N PHE A 97 19.07 -4.19 -32.34
CA PHE A 97 18.12 -4.70 -33.34
C PHE A 97 18.27 -6.21 -33.37
N ILE A 98 17.14 -6.92 -33.27
CA ILE A 98 17.09 -8.34 -33.62
C ILE A 98 17.40 -8.40 -35.11
N GLN A 99 18.60 -8.87 -35.43
CA GLN A 99 19.05 -9.05 -36.81
C GLN A 99 18.25 -10.21 -37.40
N ALA A 100 17.26 -9.89 -38.24
CA ALA A 100 16.63 -10.90 -39.09
C ALA A 100 17.72 -11.47 -40.01
N PRO A 101 17.84 -12.80 -40.17
CA PRO A 101 18.85 -13.40 -41.04
C PRO A 101 18.58 -13.00 -42.49
N SER A 102 19.43 -12.14 -43.03
CA SER A 102 19.45 -11.77 -44.45
C SER A 102 20.17 -12.85 -45.25
N SER A 103 19.44 -13.91 -45.61
CA SER A 103 19.70 -14.71 -46.82
C SER A 103 18.55 -15.68 -47.09
N LEU A 104 17.51 -15.18 -47.76
CA LEU A 104 16.72 -16.01 -48.65
C LEU A 104 16.84 -15.36 -50.03
N HIS A 105 17.79 -15.87 -50.81
CA HIS A 105 17.93 -15.55 -52.23
C HIS A 105 16.81 -16.32 -52.96
N PRO A 106 15.88 -15.68 -53.69
CA PRO A 106 15.16 -16.37 -54.73
C PRO A 106 15.99 -16.29 -56.01
N ASP A 107 16.43 -17.44 -56.49
CA ASP A 107 16.86 -17.61 -57.88
C ASP A 107 15.70 -17.28 -58.81
N VAL A 108 15.82 -16.20 -59.60
CA VAL A 108 15.29 -16.10 -60.98
C VAL A 108 16.17 -15.13 -61.78
#